data_AF-A0A0L7K880-F1
#
_entry.id   AF-A0A0L7K880-F1
#
_cell.length_a   1.000
_cell.length_b   1.000
_cell.length_c   1.000
_cell.angle_alpha   90.00
_cell.angle_beta   90.00
_cell.angle_gamma   90.00
#
_symmetry.space_group_name_H-M   'P 1'
#
loop_
_entity.id
_entity.type
_entity.pdbx_description
1 polymer ?
#
loop_
_entity_poly.entity_id
_entity_poly.type
_entity_poly.pdbx_seq_one_letter_code
_entity_poly.pdbx_strand_id
1 'polypeptide(L)'
;MKRSFRSIKTLRVNYFMKNKRIYHSSSNNTYDEKEKRFFNEQDNEWWYDDDFDNENNTQENKTCIKTRWKNIFDEIIGKNIYSLHDYNKKRFDFIFKNYEFLYYKNIKDHMNKKEINILDIGCGGGILCEYIKKNIFYFLLKNVDNVDLIKDIQINIDGIDVSEKLINVAIKRQQINRDTYKHLHINLNYMNCDLNEYVNIHNNNKLKKKYDIIISSEVIEHVPNNKKNIFVSYINKLWDT
;
A
#
# COMPACT_ATOMS: atom_id res chain seq x y z
N MET A 1 35.75 14.88 1.27
CA MET A 1 34.38 15.45 1.33
C MET A 1 33.33 14.35 1.31
N LYS A 2 32.95 13.80 2.47
CA LYS A 2 31.80 12.89 2.61
C LYS A 2 30.65 13.69 3.25
N ARG A 3 29.92 14.46 2.44
CA ARG A 3 28.65 15.02 2.88
C ARG A 3 27.63 13.88 2.91
N SER A 4 27.25 13.53 4.13
CA SER A 4 26.37 12.43 4.52
C SER A 4 25.05 12.42 3.73
N PHE A 5 24.83 11.38 2.93
CA PHE A 5 23.55 11.07 2.26
C PHE A 5 22.35 11.01 3.24
N ARG A 6 22.61 10.85 4.56
CA ARG A 6 21.56 10.91 5.59
C ARG A 6 20.93 12.30 5.71
N SER A 7 21.65 13.41 5.49
CA SER A 7 21.05 14.75 5.68
C SER A 7 20.05 15.10 4.58
N ILE A 8 20.21 14.56 3.37
CA ILE A 8 19.31 14.80 2.24
C ILE A 8 17.98 14.07 2.43
N LYS A 9 17.97 12.83 2.97
CA LYS A 9 16.73 12.12 3.30
C LYS A 9 15.93 12.86 4.40
N THR A 10 16.59 13.35 5.43
CA THR A 10 15.94 14.09 6.53
C THR A 10 15.39 15.44 6.07
N LEU A 11 16.10 16.13 5.16
CA LEU A 11 15.60 17.36 4.53
C LEU A 11 14.38 17.11 3.64
N ARG A 12 14.31 15.98 2.93
CA ARG A 12 13.16 15.59 2.11
C ARG A 12 11.91 15.35 2.95
N VAL A 13 12.04 14.62 4.05
CA VAL A 13 10.93 14.38 5.00
C VAL A 13 10.46 15.70 5.63
N ASN A 14 11.38 16.57 6.05
CA ASN A 14 11.03 17.85 6.66
C ASN A 14 10.41 18.85 5.67
N TYR A 15 10.82 18.86 4.40
CA TYR A 15 10.18 19.67 3.36
C TYR A 15 8.76 19.19 3.08
N PHE A 16 8.53 17.88 3.06
CA PHE A 16 7.20 17.28 2.90
C PHE A 16 6.29 17.57 4.10
N MET A 17 6.79 17.49 5.34
CA MET A 17 5.98 17.76 6.53
C MET A 17 5.65 19.24 6.73
N LYS A 18 6.51 20.16 6.28
CA LYS A 18 6.30 21.61 6.49
C LYS A 18 5.24 22.23 5.57
N ASN A 19 4.88 21.56 4.47
CA ASN A 19 3.81 21.99 3.55
C ASN A 19 2.44 21.36 3.84
N LYS A 20 2.29 20.59 4.94
CA LYS A 20 1.07 19.86 5.34
C LYS A 20 -0.10 20.76 5.80
N ARG A 21 -0.10 22.06 5.46
CA ARG A 21 -1.08 23.06 5.92
C ARG A 21 -1.62 23.99 4.81
N ILE A 22 -1.86 23.44 3.62
CA ILE A 22 -2.76 24.11 2.67
C ILE A 22 -3.79 23.08 2.22
N TYR A 23 -4.79 22.84 3.09
CA TYR A 23 -6.01 22.14 2.71
C TYR A 23 -6.80 23.05 1.78
N HIS A 24 -6.55 22.94 0.48
CA HIS A 24 -7.57 23.33 -0.49
C HIS A 24 -8.52 22.13 -0.64
N SER A 25 -9.74 22.30 -0.17
CA SER A 25 -10.91 21.55 -0.65
C SER A 25 -11.01 21.82 -2.15
N SER A 26 -10.21 21.11 -2.95
CA SER A 26 -10.30 21.20 -4.39
C SER A 26 -11.61 20.52 -4.78
N SER A 27 -12.34 21.12 -5.72
CA SER A 27 -13.51 20.50 -6.34
C SER A 27 -13.21 19.17 -7.04
N ASN A 28 -11.95 18.73 -7.08
CA ASN A 28 -11.44 17.57 -7.78
C ASN A 28 -11.03 16.42 -6.86
N ASN A 29 -11.41 16.42 -5.59
CA ASN A 29 -11.19 15.27 -4.71
C ASN A 29 -11.81 14.01 -5.33
N THR A 30 -11.09 12.89 -5.19
CA THR A 30 -11.50 11.60 -5.75
C THR A 30 -12.09 10.64 -4.73
N TYR A 31 -12.33 11.10 -3.50
CA TYR A 31 -12.93 10.32 -2.43
C TYR A 31 -14.24 10.95 -1.95
N ASP A 32 -15.08 10.14 -1.31
CA ASP A 32 -16.26 10.59 -0.59
C ASP A 32 -15.97 10.75 0.91
N GLU A 33 -16.41 11.87 1.51
CA GLU A 33 -16.15 12.16 2.93
C GLU A 33 -16.91 11.22 3.88
N LYS A 34 -18.08 10.70 3.50
CA LYS A 34 -18.83 9.74 4.32
C LYS A 34 -18.13 8.39 4.30
N GLU A 35 -17.69 7.93 3.13
CA GLU A 35 -16.90 6.70 3.00
C GLU A 35 -15.60 6.78 3.80
N LYS A 36 -14.87 7.89 3.71
CA LYS A 36 -13.68 8.13 4.54
C LYS A 36 -13.98 8.05 6.03
N ARG A 37 -15.10 8.62 6.49
CA ARG A 37 -15.51 8.56 7.90
C ARG A 37 -15.87 7.14 8.33
N PHE A 38 -16.58 6.39 7.49
CA PHE A 38 -16.90 4.99 7.73
C PHE A 38 -15.62 4.18 7.98
N PHE A 39 -14.63 4.26 7.10
CA PHE A 39 -13.36 3.54 7.26
C PHE A 39 -12.51 4.03 8.44
N ASN A 40 -12.59 5.32 8.78
CA ASN A 40 -11.96 5.88 9.99
C ASN A 40 -12.51 5.30 11.29
N GLU A 41 -13.73 4.75 11.30
CA GLU A 41 -14.31 4.10 12.48
C GLU A 41 -13.85 2.64 12.63
N GLN A 42 -13.24 2.08 11.58
CA GLN A 42 -12.76 0.70 11.55
C GLN A 42 -11.26 0.56 11.82
N ASP A 43 -10.59 1.64 12.27
CA ASP A 43 -9.13 1.69 12.37
C ASP A 43 -8.56 0.70 13.39
N ASN A 44 -9.27 0.49 14.51
CA ASN A 44 -8.87 -0.45 15.55
C ASN A 44 -9.07 -1.92 15.14
N GLU A 45 -9.98 -2.21 14.20
CA GLU A 45 -10.31 -3.56 13.75
C GLU A 45 -9.55 -3.93 12.46
N TRP A 46 -8.75 -3.00 11.91
CA TRP A 46 -8.08 -3.18 10.62
C TRP A 46 -7.07 -4.34 10.63
N TRP A 47 -6.41 -4.52 11.76
CA TRP A 47 -5.55 -5.65 12.04
C TRP A 47 -6.01 -6.28 13.34
N TYR A 48 -6.73 -7.40 13.24
CA TYR A 48 -7.00 -8.27 14.37
C TYR A 48 -5.73 -9.07 14.69
N ASP A 49 -4.85 -8.47 15.50
CA ASP A 49 -3.83 -9.23 16.20
C ASP A 49 -4.24 -9.26 17.67
N ASP A 50 -4.44 -10.45 18.24
CA ASP A 50 -4.65 -10.64 19.69
C ASP A 50 -3.50 -10.03 20.53
N ASP A 51 -2.37 -9.71 19.90
CA ASP A 51 -1.19 -9.10 20.52
C ASP A 51 -1.21 -7.55 20.53
N PHE A 52 -2.13 -6.89 19.81
CA PHE A 52 -2.15 -5.42 19.74
C PHE A 52 -2.84 -4.77 20.96
N ASP A 53 -3.77 -5.49 21.60
CA ASP A 53 -4.62 -4.97 22.68
C ASP A 53 -4.35 -5.59 24.07
N ASN A 54 -3.42 -6.54 24.19
CA ASN A 54 -3.17 -7.26 25.44
C ASN A 54 -2.06 -6.63 26.29
N GLU A 55 -2.35 -5.46 26.87
CA GLU A 55 -1.77 -5.12 28.18
C GLU A 55 -2.67 -5.53 29.35
N ASN A 56 -3.94 -5.89 29.14
CA ASN A 56 -4.81 -6.36 30.21
C ASN A 56 -5.96 -7.24 29.69
N ASN A 57 -5.85 -8.58 29.76
CA ASN A 57 -6.97 -9.39 30.28
C ASN A 57 -6.64 -10.88 30.47
N THR A 58 -7.13 -11.39 31.59
CA THR A 58 -7.15 -12.79 32.00
C THR A 58 -8.43 -13.50 31.54
N GLN A 59 -8.27 -14.77 31.15
CA GLN A 59 -9.17 -15.90 31.36
C GLN A 59 -10.67 -15.76 30.98
N GLU A 60 -11.07 -16.05 29.73
CA GLU A 60 -12.43 -16.61 29.48
C GLU A 60 -12.62 -17.32 28.11
N ASN A 61 -12.27 -18.61 28.07
CA ASN A 61 -12.50 -19.53 26.94
C ASN A 61 -13.97 -19.99 26.80
N LYS A 62 -14.96 -19.08 26.93
CA LYS A 62 -16.39 -19.37 26.67
C LYS A 62 -16.98 -18.60 25.48
N THR A 63 -16.21 -17.68 24.89
CA THR A 63 -16.63 -16.79 23.79
C THR A 63 -16.45 -17.40 22.41
N CYS A 64 -15.58 -18.42 22.28
CA CYS A 64 -15.01 -18.89 21.01
C CYS A 64 -16.03 -19.44 19.99
N ILE A 65 -17.11 -20.09 20.43
CA ILE A 65 -18.10 -20.68 19.51
C ILE A 65 -19.09 -19.62 18.99
N LYS A 66 -19.52 -18.67 19.83
CA LYS A 66 -20.40 -17.56 19.41
C LYS A 66 -19.67 -16.59 18.47
N THR A 67 -18.39 -16.31 18.73
CA THR A 67 -17.55 -15.47 17.86
C THR A 67 -17.40 -16.10 16.47
N ARG A 68 -17.20 -17.41 16.38
CA ARG A 68 -17.04 -18.11 15.09
C ARG A 68 -18.28 -18.05 14.20
N TRP A 69 -19.49 -18.21 14.75
CA TRP A 69 -20.73 -18.10 13.96
C TRP A 69 -21.04 -16.67 13.55
N LYS A 70 -20.78 -15.70 14.43
CA LYS A 70 -20.91 -14.27 14.10
C LYS A 70 -19.93 -13.87 13.00
N ASN A 71 -18.69 -14.35 13.06
CA ASN A 71 -17.67 -14.12 12.03
C ASN A 71 -18.06 -14.67 10.66
N ILE A 72 -18.64 -15.86 10.59
CA ILE A 72 -19.10 -16.45 9.32
C ILE A 72 -20.22 -15.60 8.70
N PHE A 73 -21.19 -15.14 9.50
CA PHE A 73 -22.25 -14.27 9.00
C PHE A 73 -21.71 -12.89 8.59
N ASP A 74 -20.80 -12.30 9.38
CA ASP A 74 -20.15 -11.03 9.08
C ASP A 74 -19.25 -11.10 7.82
N GLU A 75 -18.64 -12.26 7.56
CA GLU A 75 -17.87 -12.56 6.35
C GLU A 75 -18.79 -12.68 5.11
N ILE A 76 -19.93 -13.37 5.24
CA ILE A 76 -20.92 -13.53 4.15
C ILE A 76 -21.56 -12.19 3.76
N ILE A 77 -21.78 -11.29 4.73
CA ILE A 77 -22.37 -9.95 4.48
C ILE A 77 -21.33 -8.86 4.20
N GLY A 78 -20.04 -9.22 4.08
CA GLY A 78 -18.96 -8.28 3.75
C GLY A 78 -18.64 -7.26 4.85
N LYS A 79 -19.03 -7.53 6.10
CA LYS A 79 -18.74 -6.68 7.26
C LYS A 79 -17.35 -6.91 7.85
N ASN A 80 -16.64 -7.96 7.43
CA ASN A 80 -15.42 -8.36 8.10
C ASN A 80 -14.15 -8.13 7.29
N ILE A 81 -13.22 -7.38 7.90
CA ILE A 81 -11.89 -7.07 7.36
C ILE A 81 -11.03 -8.34 7.22
N TYR A 82 -11.37 -9.44 7.91
CA TYR A 82 -10.74 -10.76 7.73
C TYR A 82 -10.77 -11.26 6.28
N SER A 83 -11.83 -10.91 5.52
CA SER A 83 -11.88 -11.26 4.10
C SER A 83 -10.68 -10.69 3.34
N LEU A 84 -10.29 -9.43 3.58
CA LEU A 84 -9.14 -8.80 2.93
C LEU A 84 -7.83 -9.51 3.28
N HIS A 85 -7.69 -10.00 4.51
CA HIS A 85 -6.52 -10.76 4.95
C HIS A 85 -6.41 -12.10 4.23
N ASP A 86 -7.52 -12.84 4.14
CA ASP A 86 -7.59 -14.14 3.48
C ASP A 86 -7.42 -14.05 1.96
N TYR A 87 -7.95 -12.99 1.34
CA TYR A 87 -7.83 -12.74 -0.09
C TYR A 87 -6.42 -12.29 -0.53
N ASN A 88 -5.54 -11.85 0.38
CA ASN A 88 -4.22 -11.32 0.02
C ASN A 88 -3.38 -12.24 -0.85
N LYS A 89 -3.37 -13.54 -0.53
CA LYS A 89 -2.62 -14.51 -1.33
C LYS A 89 -3.13 -14.53 -2.78
N LYS A 90 -4.45 -14.54 -2.95
CA LYS A 90 -5.08 -14.56 -4.29
C LYS A 90 -4.84 -13.25 -5.03
N ARG A 91 -4.94 -12.10 -4.34
CA ARG A 91 -4.64 -10.78 -4.92
C ARG A 91 -3.17 -10.71 -5.37
N PHE A 92 -2.25 -11.11 -4.50
CA PHE A 92 -0.82 -11.17 -4.81
C PHE A 92 -0.54 -12.09 -6.01
N ASP A 93 -1.04 -13.33 -5.97
CA ASP A 93 -0.86 -14.30 -7.06
C ASP A 93 -1.40 -13.75 -8.38
N PHE A 94 -2.58 -13.11 -8.38
CA PHE A 94 -3.17 -12.50 -9.56
C PHE A 94 -2.32 -11.35 -10.10
N ILE A 95 -1.95 -10.39 -9.25
CA ILE A 95 -1.15 -9.21 -9.63
C ILE A 95 0.19 -9.65 -10.20
N PHE A 96 0.93 -10.48 -9.47
CA PHE A 96 2.29 -10.83 -9.85
C PHE A 96 2.36 -11.84 -10.99
N LYS A 97 1.35 -12.70 -11.20
CA LYS A 97 1.26 -13.52 -12.41
C LYS A 97 1.03 -12.67 -13.66
N ASN A 98 0.22 -11.63 -13.58
CA ASN A 98 0.03 -10.71 -14.71
C ASN A 98 1.26 -9.83 -14.94
N TYR A 99 1.89 -9.36 -13.87
CA TYR A 99 3.13 -8.62 -13.98
C TYR A 99 4.27 -9.46 -14.55
N GLU A 100 4.40 -10.75 -14.18
CA GLU A 100 5.36 -11.70 -14.78
C GLU A 100 5.30 -11.68 -16.30
N PHE A 101 4.09 -11.77 -16.86
CA PHE A 101 3.87 -11.75 -18.31
C PHE A 101 4.35 -10.45 -18.97
N LEU A 102 4.03 -9.29 -18.36
CA LEU A 102 4.45 -7.98 -18.87
C LEU A 102 5.96 -7.76 -18.71
N TYR A 103 6.50 -8.17 -17.56
CA TYR A 103 7.91 -8.06 -17.21
C TYR A 103 8.79 -8.86 -18.17
N TYR A 104 8.42 -10.10 -18.49
CA TYR A 104 9.16 -10.91 -19.47
C TYR A 104 9.11 -10.33 -20.88
N LYS A 105 7.98 -9.73 -21.27
CA LYS A 105 7.90 -8.99 -22.54
C LYS A 105 8.91 -7.84 -22.57
N ASN A 106 8.99 -7.06 -21.49
CA ASN A 106 9.91 -5.92 -21.38
C ASN A 106 11.38 -6.33 -21.28
N ILE A 107 11.72 -7.45 -20.64
CA ILE A 107 13.10 -7.97 -20.61
C ILE A 107 13.56 -8.40 -22.00
N LYS A 108 12.68 -9.06 -22.77
CA LYS A 108 13.00 -9.52 -24.13
C LYS A 108 13.38 -8.36 -25.06
N ASP A 109 12.89 -7.16 -24.76
CA ASP A 109 13.18 -5.92 -25.46
C ASP A 109 14.41 -5.15 -24.90
N HIS A 110 15.29 -5.85 -24.15
CA HIS A 110 16.59 -5.37 -23.62
C HIS A 110 16.53 -4.29 -22.51
N MET A 111 15.69 -4.46 -21.49
CA MET A 111 15.72 -3.60 -20.29
C MET A 111 16.49 -4.22 -19.11
N ASN A 112 17.57 -3.54 -18.68
CA ASN A 112 18.23 -3.73 -17.38
C ASN A 112 17.45 -3.00 -16.26
N LYS A 113 16.16 -3.32 -16.07
CA LYS A 113 15.34 -2.61 -15.07
C LYS A 113 15.70 -3.10 -13.66
N LYS A 114 16.43 -2.26 -12.92
CA LYS A 114 16.87 -2.52 -11.53
C LYS A 114 15.91 -1.96 -10.48
N GLU A 115 14.74 -1.47 -10.89
CA GLU A 115 13.76 -0.89 -9.97
C GLU A 115 12.34 -1.34 -10.32
N ILE A 116 11.59 -1.80 -9.32
CA ILE A 116 10.17 -2.15 -9.42
C ILE A 116 9.39 -1.18 -8.55
N ASN A 117 8.53 -0.38 -9.17
CA ASN A 117 7.73 0.66 -8.52
C ASN A 117 6.26 0.23 -8.44
N ILE A 118 5.76 0.07 -7.22
CA ILE A 118 4.40 -0.39 -6.91
C ILE A 118 3.66 0.72 -6.16
N LEU A 119 2.45 1.06 -6.61
CA LEU A 119 1.53 1.98 -5.94
C LEU A 119 0.26 1.23 -5.54
N ASP A 120 -0.11 1.29 -4.26
CA ASP A 120 -1.39 0.80 -3.73
C ASP A 120 -2.27 1.99 -3.36
N ILE A 121 -3.27 2.28 -4.18
CA ILE A 121 -4.22 3.38 -4.01
C ILE A 121 -5.36 2.87 -3.12
N GLY A 122 -5.67 3.59 -2.05
CA GLY A 122 -6.63 3.14 -1.04
C GLY A 122 -6.06 1.98 -0.22
N CYS A 123 -4.79 2.08 0.19
CA CYS A 123 -4.10 0.99 0.87
C CYS A 123 -4.69 0.66 2.25
N GLY A 124 -5.55 1.53 2.79
CA GLY A 124 -6.08 1.44 4.15
C GLY A 124 -4.96 1.30 5.17
N GLY A 125 -5.13 0.36 6.11
CA GLY A 125 -4.12 -0.02 7.10
C GLY A 125 -2.93 -0.82 6.55
N GLY A 126 -2.74 -0.90 5.23
CA GLY A 126 -1.52 -1.41 4.61
C GLY A 126 -1.45 -2.94 4.49
N ILE A 127 -2.60 -3.61 4.45
CA ILE A 127 -2.72 -5.07 4.41
C ILE A 127 -1.98 -5.66 3.21
N LEU A 128 -2.32 -5.18 2.01
CA LEU A 128 -1.72 -5.67 0.78
C LEU A 128 -0.26 -5.21 0.64
N CYS A 129 0.05 -3.95 0.96
CA CYS A 129 1.42 -3.43 0.97
C CYS A 129 2.37 -4.29 1.83
N GLU A 130 1.95 -4.65 3.04
CA GLU A 130 2.73 -5.53 3.91
C GLU A 130 2.89 -6.93 3.31
N TYR A 131 1.79 -7.50 2.77
CA TYR A 131 1.83 -8.80 2.14
C TYR A 131 2.79 -8.83 0.94
N ILE A 132 2.76 -7.80 0.09
CA ILE A 132 3.68 -7.65 -1.04
C ILE A 132 5.12 -7.57 -0.54
N LYS A 133 5.42 -6.71 0.45
CA LYS A 133 6.75 -6.59 1.03
C LYS A 133 7.28 -7.95 1.53
N LYS A 134 6.42 -8.77 2.13
CA LYS A 134 6.78 -10.08 2.68
C LYS A 134 7.02 -11.15 1.60
N ASN A 135 6.31 -11.08 0.48
CA ASN A 135 6.25 -12.19 -0.50
C ASN A 135 6.91 -11.89 -1.86
N ILE A 136 7.19 -10.63 -2.18
CA ILE A 136 7.75 -10.24 -3.50
C ILE A 136 9.10 -10.91 -3.80
N PHE A 137 9.86 -11.29 -2.78
CA PHE A 137 11.11 -12.03 -2.97
C PHE A 137 10.89 -13.39 -3.64
N TYR A 138 9.80 -14.10 -3.32
CA TYR A 138 9.48 -15.38 -3.96
C TYR A 138 9.14 -15.19 -5.44
N PHE A 139 8.47 -14.08 -5.78
CA PHE A 139 8.26 -13.69 -7.16
C PHE A 139 9.60 -13.46 -7.89
N LEU A 140 10.55 -12.76 -7.26
CA LEU A 140 11.87 -12.53 -7.88
C LEU A 140 12.66 -13.83 -8.07
N LEU A 141 12.70 -14.70 -7.05
CA LEU A 141 13.39 -15.99 -7.13
C LEU A 141 12.84 -16.90 -8.23
N LYS A 142 11.52 -16.88 -8.45
CA LYS A 142 10.89 -17.66 -9.51
C LYS A 142 11.33 -17.20 -10.91
N ASN A 143 11.60 -15.91 -11.06
CA ASN A 143 11.73 -15.28 -12.37
C ASN A 143 13.16 -14.84 -12.74
N VAL A 144 14.11 -14.92 -11.81
CA VAL A 144 15.50 -14.49 -11.99
C VAL A 144 16.44 -15.63 -11.60
N ASP A 145 17.17 -16.17 -12.57
CA ASP A 145 18.05 -17.35 -12.39
C ASP A 145 19.30 -17.08 -11.55
N ASN A 146 19.68 -15.81 -11.38
CA ASN A 146 20.86 -15.41 -10.64
C ASN A 146 20.50 -14.57 -9.40
N VAL A 147 20.68 -15.16 -8.22
CA VAL A 147 20.41 -14.53 -6.92
C VAL A 147 21.19 -13.24 -6.70
N ASP A 148 22.38 -13.10 -7.28
CA ASP A 148 23.16 -11.86 -7.15
C ASP A 148 22.54 -10.70 -7.93
N LEU A 149 21.80 -10.97 -9.01
CA LEU A 149 21.02 -9.94 -9.70
C LEU A 149 19.82 -9.48 -8.87
N ILE A 150 19.23 -10.38 -8.07
CA ILE A 150 18.09 -10.04 -7.20
C ILE A 150 18.49 -9.00 -6.15
N LYS A 151 19.73 -9.08 -5.64
CA LYS A 151 20.27 -8.10 -4.67
C LYS A 151 20.38 -6.69 -5.25
N ASP A 152 20.52 -6.57 -6.56
CA ASP A 152 20.59 -5.28 -7.26
C ASP A 152 19.21 -4.67 -7.55
N ILE A 153 18.12 -5.40 -7.33
CA ILE A 153 16.75 -4.93 -7.59
C ILE A 153 16.25 -4.11 -6.39
N GLN A 154 15.98 -2.84 -6.64
CA GLN A 154 15.26 -1.97 -5.72
C GLN A 154 13.75 -2.13 -5.89
N ILE A 155 13.03 -2.38 -4.80
CA ILE A 155 11.57 -2.48 -4.79
C ILE A 155 11.04 -1.28 -4.00
N ASN A 156 10.18 -0.48 -4.61
CA ASN A 156 9.51 0.61 -3.93
C ASN A 156 8.00 0.36 -3.92
N ILE A 157 7.43 0.24 -2.73
CA ILE A 157 6.01 0.09 -2.49
C ILE A 157 5.55 1.38 -1.84
N ASP A 158 4.69 2.12 -2.51
CA ASP A 158 4.04 3.30 -1.96
C ASP A 158 2.55 2.99 -1.75
N GLY A 159 2.07 3.10 -0.52
CA GLY A 159 0.65 3.01 -0.18
C GLY A 159 0.09 4.40 0.08
N ILE A 160 -1.06 4.72 -0.51
CA ILE A 160 -1.76 5.99 -0.24
C ILE A 160 -3.18 5.75 0.21
N ASP A 161 -3.64 6.58 1.15
CA ASP A 161 -5.02 6.55 1.61
C ASP A 161 -5.45 7.94 2.12
N VAL A 162 -6.74 8.25 1.98
CA VAL A 162 -7.32 9.51 2.44
C VAL A 162 -7.57 9.53 3.95
N SER A 163 -7.60 8.35 4.60
CA SER A 163 -7.70 8.18 6.03
C SER A 163 -6.34 8.35 6.73
N GLU A 164 -6.21 9.39 7.56
CA GLU A 164 -5.01 9.57 8.39
C GLU A 164 -4.90 8.47 9.45
N LYS A 165 -6.05 8.02 10.00
CA LYS A 165 -6.10 6.96 11.00
C LYS A 165 -5.56 5.64 10.46
N LEU A 166 -6.02 5.22 9.29
CA LEU A 166 -5.56 3.96 8.67
C LEU A 166 -4.10 4.04 8.24
N ILE A 167 -3.64 5.19 7.72
CA ILE A 167 -2.22 5.38 7.44
C ILE A 167 -1.37 5.27 8.71
N ASN A 168 -1.85 5.81 9.83
CA ASN A 168 -1.16 5.64 11.12
C ASN A 168 -1.11 4.18 11.56
N VAL A 169 -2.19 3.41 11.35
CA VAL A 169 -2.21 1.96 11.60
C VAL A 169 -1.17 1.24 10.73
N ALA A 170 -1.12 1.53 9.43
CA ALA A 170 -0.16 0.96 8.50
C ALA A 170 1.30 1.25 8.90
N ILE A 171 1.59 2.49 9.28
CA ILE A 171 2.92 2.93 9.73
C ILE A 171 3.31 2.24 11.04
N LYS A 172 2.40 2.16 12.02
CA LYS A 172 2.64 1.44 13.29
C LYS A 172 3.01 -0.02 13.02
N ARG A 173 2.23 -0.70 12.16
CA ARG A 173 2.49 -2.10 11.81
C ARG A 173 3.83 -2.30 11.09
N GLN A 174 4.17 -1.39 10.17
CA GLN A 174 5.48 -1.41 9.50
C GLN A 174 6.66 -1.33 10.48
N GLN A 175 6.53 -0.58 11.58
CA GLN A 175 7.57 -0.42 12.59
C GLN A 175 7.78 -1.69 13.43
N ILE A 176 6.72 -2.46 13.68
CA ILE A 176 6.79 -3.76 14.37
C ILE A 176 7.52 -4.79 13.48
N ASN A 177 7.22 -4.81 12.18
CA ASN A 177 7.76 -5.77 11.21
C ASN A 177 9.11 -5.33 10.58
N ARG A 178 9.94 -4.59 11.32
CA ARG A 178 11.12 -3.93 10.73
C ARG A 178 12.31 -4.85 10.46
N ASP A 179 12.38 -6.01 11.12
CA ASP A 179 13.58 -6.87 11.11
C ASP A 179 13.59 -8.01 10.09
N THR A 180 12.48 -8.32 9.42
CA THR A 180 12.34 -9.59 8.67
C THR A 180 13.06 -9.62 7.30
N TYR A 181 13.49 -8.48 6.73
CA TYR A 181 13.99 -8.43 5.32
C TYR A 181 15.20 -7.52 5.07
N LYS A 182 16.14 -7.41 6.04
CA LYS A 182 17.31 -6.50 5.94
C LYS A 182 18.21 -6.69 4.70
N HIS A 183 18.12 -7.84 4.04
CA HIS A 183 18.98 -8.19 2.90
C HIS A 183 18.41 -7.79 1.54
N LEU A 184 17.18 -7.28 1.47
CA LEU A 184 16.54 -6.82 0.24
C LEU A 184 16.36 -5.31 0.25
N HIS A 185 16.52 -4.68 -0.91
CA HIS A 185 16.31 -3.25 -1.11
C HIS A 185 14.82 -2.92 -1.26
N ILE A 186 14.00 -3.31 -0.27
CA ILE A 186 12.55 -3.06 -0.26
C ILE A 186 12.25 -1.80 0.57
N ASN A 187 11.82 -0.75 -0.12
CA ASN A 187 11.32 0.48 0.47
C ASN A 187 9.79 0.40 0.51
N LEU A 188 9.20 0.54 1.70
CA LEU A 188 7.75 0.65 1.88
C LEU A 188 7.47 2.02 2.49
N ASN A 189 6.64 2.83 1.82
CA ASN A 189 6.23 4.15 2.29
C ASN A 189 4.71 4.25 2.30
N TYR A 190 4.17 4.95 3.31
CA TYR A 190 2.75 5.28 3.39
C TYR A 190 2.58 6.80 3.37
N MET A 191 1.57 7.29 2.65
CA MET A 191 1.24 8.71 2.61
C MET A 191 -0.26 8.93 2.76
N ASN A 192 -0.63 9.80 3.71
CA ASN A 192 -2.01 10.27 3.82
C ASN A 192 -2.25 11.38 2.81
N CYS A 193 -2.97 11.08 1.73
CA CYS A 193 -3.31 12.01 0.66
C CYS A 193 -4.41 11.43 -0.23
N ASP A 194 -5.11 12.29 -0.97
CA ASP A 194 -5.96 11.88 -2.09
C ASP A 194 -5.14 11.60 -3.36
N LEU A 195 -5.69 10.84 -4.30
CA LEU A 195 -5.01 10.52 -5.56
C LEU A 195 -4.69 11.79 -6.38
N ASN A 196 -5.57 12.80 -6.35
CA ASN A 196 -5.33 14.05 -7.07
C ASN A 196 -4.08 14.79 -6.55
N GLU A 197 -3.89 14.80 -5.24
CA GLU A 197 -2.81 15.44 -4.51
C GLU A 197 -1.53 14.65 -4.77
N TYR A 198 -1.62 13.33 -4.72
CA TYR A 198 -0.53 12.44 -5.10
C TYR A 198 0.00 12.75 -6.50
N VAL A 199 -0.88 12.85 -7.49
CA VAL A 199 -0.51 13.19 -8.87
C VAL A 199 0.11 14.59 -8.97
N ASN A 200 -0.38 15.57 -8.22
CA ASN A 200 0.17 16.93 -8.23
C ASN A 200 1.58 16.96 -7.62
N ILE A 201 1.78 16.33 -6.46
CA ILE A 201 3.09 16.13 -5.84
C ILE A 201 4.03 15.40 -6.80
N HIS A 202 3.51 14.37 -7.46
CA HIS A 202 4.25 13.57 -8.42
C HIS A 202 4.73 14.39 -9.62
N ASN A 203 3.85 15.15 -10.25
CA ASN A 203 4.16 15.98 -11.43
C ASN A 203 5.16 17.10 -11.12
N ASN A 204 5.16 17.62 -9.88
CA ASN A 204 6.08 18.65 -9.44
C ASN A 204 7.49 18.10 -9.10
N ASN A 205 7.66 16.79 -8.98
CA ASN A 205 8.98 16.19 -8.79
C ASN A 205 9.76 16.14 -10.11
N LYS A 206 10.99 16.68 -10.12
CA LYS A 206 11.92 16.64 -11.28
C LYS A 206 12.22 15.22 -11.78
N LEU A 207 12.06 14.21 -10.93
CA LEU A 207 12.15 12.80 -11.25
C LEU A 207 10.72 12.24 -11.24
N LYS A 208 10.06 12.21 -12.41
CA LYS A 208 8.72 11.62 -12.58
C LYS A 208 8.82 10.09 -12.46
N LYS A 209 8.83 9.58 -11.23
CA LYS A 209 8.79 8.14 -10.90
C LYS A 209 7.53 7.47 -11.48
N LYS A 210 7.65 6.71 -12.56
CA LYS A 210 6.54 5.91 -13.08
C LYS A 210 6.39 4.60 -12.30
N TYR A 211 5.16 4.09 -12.27
CA TYR A 211 4.79 2.85 -11.60
C TYR A 211 4.67 1.71 -12.59
N ASP A 212 5.32 0.59 -12.26
CA ASP A 212 5.21 -0.70 -12.93
C ASP A 212 3.89 -1.39 -12.62
N ILE A 213 3.41 -1.20 -11.39
CA ILE A 213 2.19 -1.81 -10.88
C ILE A 213 1.42 -0.72 -10.13
N ILE A 214 0.19 -0.47 -10.54
CA ILE A 214 -0.76 0.36 -9.79
C ILE A 214 -1.93 -0.52 -9.41
N ILE A 215 -2.22 -0.57 -8.11
CA ILE A 215 -3.27 -1.38 -7.49
C ILE A 215 -4.31 -0.43 -6.92
N SER A 216 -5.58 -0.81 -7.08
CA SER A 216 -6.72 -0.10 -6.50
C SER A 216 -7.83 -1.13 -6.24
N SER A 217 -7.58 -2.03 -5.29
CA SER A 217 -8.51 -3.09 -4.88
C SER A 217 -9.47 -2.53 -3.83
N GLU A 218 -10.76 -2.74 -4.02
CA GLU A 218 -11.83 -2.26 -3.11
C GLU A 218 -11.85 -0.72 -2.90
N VAL A 219 -11.74 0.05 -4.00
CA VAL A 219 -11.69 1.51 -3.95
C VAL A 219 -12.69 2.16 -4.89
N ILE A 220 -12.77 1.69 -6.13
CA ILE A 220 -13.51 2.37 -7.20
C ILE A 220 -15.02 2.48 -6.90
N GLU A 221 -15.57 1.54 -6.14
CA GLU A 221 -16.94 1.52 -5.64
C GLU A 221 -17.22 2.64 -4.62
N HIS A 222 -16.20 3.08 -3.88
CA HIS A 222 -16.26 4.17 -2.90
C HIS A 222 -15.95 5.55 -3.51
N VAL A 223 -15.48 5.59 -4.77
CA VAL A 223 -15.28 6.83 -5.53
C VAL A 223 -16.64 7.35 -6.01
N PRO A 224 -16.98 8.64 -5.77
CA PRO A 224 -18.20 9.23 -6.28
C PRO A 224 -18.38 9.00 -7.78
N ASN A 225 -19.60 8.64 -8.22
CA ASN A 225 -19.86 8.27 -9.62
C ASN A 225 -19.42 9.35 -10.63
N ASN A 226 -19.62 10.63 -10.30
CA ASN A 226 -19.20 11.77 -11.13
C ASN A 226 -17.67 12.01 -11.14
N LYS A 227 -16.90 11.26 -10.34
CA LYS A 227 -15.43 11.35 -10.23
C LYS A 227 -14.67 10.13 -10.76
N LYS A 228 -15.35 9.02 -11.06
CA LYS A 228 -14.71 7.78 -11.55
C LYS A 228 -13.83 7.99 -12.78
N ASN A 229 -14.28 8.76 -13.76
CA ASN A 229 -13.49 9.07 -14.96
C ASN A 229 -12.21 9.86 -14.61
N ILE A 230 -12.32 10.81 -13.68
CA ILE A 230 -11.17 11.61 -13.22
C ILE A 230 -10.19 10.71 -12.44
N PHE A 231 -10.69 9.82 -11.59
CA PHE A 231 -9.90 8.85 -10.84
C PHE A 231 -9.05 7.98 -11.79
N VAL A 232 -9.67 7.36 -12.81
CA VAL A 232 -8.94 6.58 -13.83
C VAL A 232 -7.94 7.44 -14.61
N SER A 233 -8.31 8.70 -14.93
CA SER A 233 -7.39 9.62 -15.61
C SER A 233 -6.13 9.94 -14.79
N TYR A 234 -6.23 9.95 -13.46
CA TYR A 234 -5.10 10.17 -12.58
C TYR A 234 -4.19 8.93 -12.51
N ILE A 235 -4.76 7.73 -12.48
CA ILE A 235 -4.00 6.47 -12.57
C ILE A 235 -3.15 6.46 -13.85
N ASN A 236 -3.74 6.81 -14.99
CA ASN A 236 -3.03 6.86 -16.28
C ASN A 236 -1.83 7.82 -16.29
N LYS A 237 -1.85 8.88 -15.47
CA LYS A 237 -0.71 9.81 -15.36
C LYS A 237 0.48 9.21 -14.60
N LEU A 238 0.25 8.21 -13.76
CA LEU A 238 1.26 7.58 -12.90
C LEU A 238 1.87 6.31 -13.51
N TRP A 239 1.18 5.69 -14.48
CA TRP A 239 1.60 4.47 -15.16
C TRP A 239 2.79 4.71 -16.12
N ASP A 240 3.69 3.71 -16.21
CA ASP A 240 4.81 3.66 -17.17
C ASP A 240 4.33 3.08 -18.52
N THR A 241 4.40 3.87 -19.59
CA THR A 241 4.06 3.42 -20.96
C THR A 241 5.24 2.76 -21.65
#